data_AF-A0A535NMV3-F1
#
_entry.id   AF-A0A535NMV3-F1
#
_cell.length_a   1.000
_cell.length_b   1.000
_cell.length_c   1.000
_cell.angle_alpha   90.00
_cell.angle_beta   90.00
_cell.angle_gamma   90.00
#
_symmetry.space_group_name_H-M   'P 1'
#
loop_
_entity.id
_entity.type
_entity.pdbx_description
1 polymer ?
#
loop_
_entity_poly.entity_id
_entity_poly.type
_entity_poly.pdbx_seq_one_letter_code
_entity_poly.pdbx_strand_id
1 'polypeptide(L)'
;REVLDRVEQEDYLPAGERFVLTYHAFAQRFLQEEGWLCGIPKGFRIVSEVRKWELMRDVLLALRPPHLFHAQRPYERIGELLKLVERAKQELVSPVEFRAWAEANAIADDPVLAAQRQAALVYGEYQERLLAEERLDFDDTIYFSVQLLTQEPS
;
A
#
# COMPACT_ATOMS: atom_id res chain seq x y z
N ARG A 1 -10.35 0.97 -22.61
CA ARG A 1 -11.64 1.15 -23.32
C ARG A 1 -11.55 0.56 -24.72
N GLU A 2 -10.54 0.93 -25.51
CA GLU A 2 -10.28 0.34 -26.84
C GLU A 2 -10.39 -1.21 -26.90
N VAL A 3 -9.77 -1.93 -25.94
CA VAL A 3 -9.84 -3.41 -25.89
C VAL A 3 -11.27 -3.92 -25.71
N LEU A 4 -12.07 -3.26 -24.86
CA LEU A 4 -13.46 -3.63 -24.65
C LEU A 4 -14.28 -3.39 -25.93
N ASP A 5 -14.08 -2.22 -26.55
CA ASP A 5 -14.79 -1.83 -27.77
C ASP A 5 -14.51 -2.81 -28.94
N ARG A 6 -13.29 -3.39 -28.99
CA ARG A 6 -12.93 -4.43 -29.97
C ARG A 6 -13.58 -5.78 -29.67
N VAL A 7 -13.59 -6.20 -28.41
CA VAL A 7 -14.22 -7.48 -28.01
C VAL A 7 -15.73 -7.45 -28.26
N GLU A 8 -16.39 -6.31 -28.01
CA GLU A 8 -17.83 -6.15 -28.26
C GLU A 8 -18.22 -6.22 -29.75
N GLN A 9 -17.28 -6.02 -30.68
CA GLN A 9 -17.54 -6.16 -32.11
C GLN A 9 -17.48 -7.61 -32.60
N GLU A 10 -16.76 -8.48 -31.89
CA GLU A 10 -16.48 -9.86 -32.32
C GLU A 10 -17.21 -10.92 -31.48
N ASP A 11 -17.69 -10.56 -30.29
CA ASP A 11 -18.29 -11.48 -29.33
C ASP A 11 -19.72 -11.05 -28.94
N TYR A 12 -20.65 -11.99 -28.92
CA TYR A 12 -22.08 -11.75 -28.66
C TYR A 12 -22.46 -11.86 -27.18
N LEU A 13 -21.51 -12.11 -26.28
CA LEU A 13 -21.79 -12.16 -24.84
C LEU A 13 -22.45 -10.86 -24.33
N PRO A 14 -23.28 -10.92 -23.27
CA PRO A 14 -23.75 -9.73 -22.60
C PRO A 14 -22.57 -8.96 -21.97
N ALA A 15 -22.59 -7.62 -22.01
CA ALA A 15 -21.51 -6.79 -21.46
C ALA A 15 -21.19 -7.07 -19.98
N GLY A 16 -22.17 -7.56 -19.20
CA GLY A 16 -21.99 -7.91 -17.78
C GLY A 16 -21.18 -9.17 -17.51
N GLU A 17 -20.92 -10.00 -18.52
CA GLU A 17 -20.15 -11.26 -18.40
C GLU A 17 -18.66 -11.06 -18.77
N ARG A 18 -18.26 -9.84 -19.16
CA ARG A 18 -16.90 -9.53 -19.62
C ARG A 18 -16.06 -8.87 -18.53
N PHE A 19 -14.88 -9.44 -18.27
CA PHE A 19 -13.88 -8.87 -17.35
C PHE A 19 -12.72 -8.25 -18.14
N VAL A 20 -12.95 -7.07 -18.73
CA VAL A 20 -11.87 -6.25 -19.33
C VAL A 20 -11.51 -5.14 -18.37
N LEU A 21 -10.57 -5.44 -17.46
CA LEU A 21 -10.18 -4.56 -16.35
C LEU A 21 -8.66 -4.34 -16.33
N THR A 22 -8.23 -3.24 -15.73
CA THR A 22 -6.84 -3.11 -15.29
C THR A 22 -6.61 -3.95 -14.04
N TYR A 23 -5.35 -4.25 -13.70
CA TYR A 23 -5.01 -4.97 -12.46
C TYR A 23 -5.61 -4.30 -11.21
N HIS A 24 -5.49 -2.98 -11.09
CA HIS A 24 -6.07 -2.23 -9.96
C HIS A 24 -7.60 -2.29 -9.92
N ALA A 25 -8.27 -2.18 -11.07
CA ALA A 25 -9.73 -2.26 -11.10
C ALA A 25 -10.23 -3.67 -10.73
N PHE A 26 -9.52 -4.71 -11.17
CA PHE A 26 -9.79 -6.08 -10.74
C PHE A 26 -9.56 -6.26 -9.24
N ALA A 27 -8.39 -5.88 -8.73
CA ALA A 27 -8.03 -6.07 -7.32
C ALA A 27 -8.94 -5.27 -6.37
N GLN A 28 -9.30 -4.04 -6.73
CA GLN A 28 -10.28 -3.25 -5.98
C GLN A 28 -11.63 -3.97 -5.91
N ARG A 29 -12.15 -4.47 -7.05
CA ARG A 29 -13.42 -5.20 -7.09
C ARG A 29 -13.35 -6.49 -6.26
N PHE A 30 -12.27 -7.26 -6.41
CA PHE A 30 -12.04 -8.48 -5.64
C PHE A 30 -12.07 -8.22 -4.14
N LEU A 31 -11.38 -7.18 -3.65
CA LEU A 31 -11.39 -6.82 -2.23
C LEU A 31 -12.74 -6.28 -1.74
N GLN A 32 -13.54 -5.68 -2.61
CA GLN A 32 -14.91 -5.29 -2.25
C GLN A 32 -15.84 -6.50 -2.08
N GLU A 33 -15.53 -7.62 -2.72
CA GLU A 33 -16.30 -8.86 -2.63
C GLU A 33 -15.77 -9.73 -1.48
N GLU A 34 -14.46 -9.96 -1.41
CA GLU A 34 -13.82 -10.96 -0.54
C GLU A 34 -12.92 -10.38 0.56
N GLY A 35 -12.61 -9.07 0.53
CA GLY A 35 -11.65 -8.44 1.45
C GLY A 35 -12.04 -8.53 2.94
N TRP A 36 -13.30 -8.79 3.25
CA TRP A 36 -13.76 -9.01 4.62
C TRP A 36 -13.09 -10.22 5.29
N LEU A 37 -12.64 -11.21 4.50
CA LEU A 37 -11.88 -12.37 4.97
C LEU A 37 -10.53 -11.97 5.58
N CYS A 38 -9.92 -10.87 5.10
CA CYS A 38 -8.68 -10.31 5.65
C CYS A 38 -8.89 -8.99 6.41
N GLY A 39 -10.12 -8.70 6.85
CA GLY A 39 -10.44 -7.53 7.67
C GLY A 39 -10.56 -6.20 6.89
N ILE A 40 -10.59 -6.24 5.56
CA ILE A 40 -10.82 -5.05 4.72
C ILE A 40 -12.34 -4.86 4.55
N PRO A 41 -12.91 -3.70 4.95
CA PRO A 41 -14.33 -3.47 4.81
C PRO A 41 -14.70 -3.28 3.33
N LYS A 42 -15.82 -3.86 2.91
CA LYS A 42 -16.38 -3.70 1.55
C LYS A 42 -16.52 -2.24 1.09
N GLY A 43 -16.73 -1.32 2.04
CA GLY A 43 -16.89 0.12 1.80
C GLY A 43 -15.59 0.93 1.72
N PHE A 44 -14.41 0.28 1.69
CA PHE A 44 -13.14 1.01 1.68
C PHE A 44 -13.05 1.98 0.50
N ARG A 45 -12.30 3.07 0.68
CA ARG A 45 -12.11 4.11 -0.34
C ARG A 45 -10.65 4.23 -0.75
N ILE A 46 -10.43 4.44 -2.05
CA ILE A 46 -9.09 4.80 -2.53
C ILE A 46 -8.70 6.16 -1.97
N VAL A 47 -7.54 6.23 -1.33
CA VAL A 47 -6.98 7.46 -0.77
C VAL A 47 -6.50 8.40 -1.88
N SER A 48 -6.67 9.71 -1.69
CA SER A 48 -6.14 10.71 -2.63
C SER A 48 -4.65 10.99 -2.38
N GLU A 49 -3.93 11.47 -3.40
CA GLU A 49 -2.51 11.88 -3.25
C GLU A 49 -2.31 12.90 -2.12
N VAL A 50 -3.21 13.87 -2.00
CA VAL A 50 -3.18 14.88 -0.93
C VAL A 50 -3.32 14.20 0.43
N ARG A 51 -4.25 13.25 0.58
CA ARG A 51 -4.46 12.57 1.87
C ARG A 51 -3.31 11.63 2.21
N LYS A 52 -2.70 10.95 1.23
CA LYS A 52 -1.46 10.16 1.44
C LYS A 52 -0.35 11.04 2.02
N TRP A 53 -0.17 12.22 1.43
CA TRP A 53 0.82 13.18 1.90
C TRP A 53 0.53 13.68 3.32
N GLU A 54 -0.71 14.03 3.64
CA GLU A 54 -1.12 14.47 4.98
C GLU A 54 -0.93 13.36 6.03
N LEU A 55 -1.29 12.12 5.70
CA LEU A 55 -1.09 10.98 6.59
C LEU A 55 0.39 10.78 6.89
N MET A 56 1.25 10.76 5.86
CA MET A 56 2.70 10.62 6.06
C MET A 56 3.29 11.79 6.87
N ARG A 57 2.81 13.02 6.65
CA ARG A 57 3.17 14.18 7.49
C ARG A 57 2.83 13.92 8.96
N ASP A 58 1.61 13.46 9.24
CA ASP A 58 1.12 13.25 10.61
C ASP A 58 1.86 12.09 11.30
N VAL A 59 2.27 11.07 10.53
CA VAL A 59 3.13 9.98 11.00
C VAL A 59 4.51 10.51 11.39
N LEU A 60 5.17 11.27 10.51
CA LEU A 60 6.49 11.83 10.78
C LEU A 60 6.51 12.78 11.97
N LEU A 61 5.49 13.63 12.11
CA LEU A 61 5.37 14.55 13.23
C LEU A 61 5.15 13.84 14.57
N ALA A 62 4.45 12.70 14.55
CA ALA A 62 4.19 11.88 15.73
C ALA A 62 5.43 11.08 16.15
N LEU A 63 6.08 10.39 15.20
CA LEU A 63 7.21 9.50 15.50
C LEU A 63 8.55 10.22 15.66
N ARG A 64 8.76 11.32 14.92
CA ARG A 64 10.03 12.08 14.85
C ARG A 64 11.29 11.20 14.77
N PRO A 65 11.36 10.25 13.82
CA PRO A 65 12.47 9.32 13.68
C PRO A 65 13.82 10.03 13.49
N PRO A 66 14.83 9.83 14.37
CA PRO A 66 16.08 10.60 14.36
C PRO A 66 16.87 10.65 13.04
N HIS A 67 16.81 9.59 12.21
CA HIS A 67 17.53 9.53 10.93
C HIS A 67 16.68 10.01 9.73
N LEU A 68 15.38 10.24 9.94
CA LEU A 68 14.44 10.59 8.86
C LEU A 68 13.71 11.93 9.10
N PHE A 69 13.84 12.51 10.31
CA PHE A 69 13.15 13.73 10.71
C PHE A 69 14.13 14.85 11.04
N HIS A 70 13.99 15.98 10.33
CA HIS A 70 14.75 17.21 10.60
C HIS A 70 13.81 18.33 11.03
N ALA A 71 13.96 18.85 12.26
CA ALA A 71 13.03 19.82 12.83
C ALA A 71 12.88 21.13 12.03
N GLN A 72 13.94 21.56 11.33
CA GLN A 72 13.91 22.77 10.48
C GLN A 72 13.26 22.52 9.11
N ARG A 73 13.16 21.25 8.70
CA ARG A 73 12.60 20.81 7.42
C ARG A 73 11.76 19.54 7.60
N PRO A 74 10.68 19.60 8.41
CA PRO A 74 9.97 18.43 8.89
C PRO A 74 9.28 17.60 7.79
N TYR A 75 9.16 18.16 6.58
CA TYR A 75 8.42 17.58 5.46
C TYR A 75 9.30 17.15 4.29
N GLU A 76 10.62 17.38 4.35
CA GLU A 76 11.49 17.17 3.19
C GLU A 76 11.58 15.71 2.73
N ARG A 77 11.36 14.76 3.64
CA ARG A 77 11.43 13.31 3.38
C ARG A 77 10.09 12.67 3.01
N ILE A 78 8.97 13.40 3.06
CA ILE A 78 7.63 12.81 2.84
C ILE A 78 7.54 12.12 1.48
N GLY A 79 7.98 12.78 0.41
CA GLY A 79 7.92 12.21 -0.94
C GLY A 79 8.77 10.94 -1.09
N GLU A 80 9.95 10.91 -0.48
CA GLU A 80 10.84 9.75 -0.51
C GLU A 80 10.25 8.57 0.27
N LEU A 81 9.62 8.83 1.42
CA LEU A 81 8.98 7.80 2.25
C LEU A 81 7.72 7.23 1.60
N LEU A 82 6.88 8.06 0.97
CA LEU A 82 5.74 7.57 0.20
C LEU A 82 6.19 6.67 -0.96
N LYS A 83 7.25 7.07 -1.67
CA LYS A 83 7.83 6.25 -2.75
C LYS A 83 8.43 4.94 -2.22
N LEU A 84 9.03 4.95 -1.04
CA LEU A 84 9.53 3.74 -0.39
C LEU A 84 8.37 2.78 -0.07
N VAL A 85 7.28 3.30 0.52
CA VAL A 85 6.08 2.50 0.85
C VAL A 85 5.45 1.91 -0.42
N GLU A 86 5.30 2.72 -1.48
CA GLU A 86 4.83 2.27 -2.79
C GLU A 86 5.66 1.09 -3.30
N ARG A 87 7.00 1.23 -3.30
CA ARG A 87 7.90 0.17 -3.72
C ARG A 87 7.81 -1.08 -2.86
N ALA A 88 7.72 -0.93 -1.54
CA ALA A 88 7.57 -2.06 -0.64
C ALA A 88 6.29 -2.86 -0.97
N LYS A 89 5.16 -2.18 -1.20
CA LYS A 89 3.90 -2.82 -1.60
C LYS A 89 4.00 -3.51 -2.96
N GLN A 90 4.63 -2.88 -3.95
CA GLN A 90 4.84 -3.46 -5.29
C GLN A 90 5.70 -4.73 -5.24
N GLU A 91 6.68 -4.79 -4.35
CA GLU A 91 7.52 -5.97 -4.10
C GLU A 91 6.89 -6.96 -3.10
N LEU A 92 5.63 -6.74 -2.73
CA LEU A 92 4.85 -7.55 -1.78
C LEU A 92 5.47 -7.66 -0.38
N VAL A 93 6.23 -6.64 0.05
CA VAL A 93 6.85 -6.59 1.36
C VAL A 93 5.94 -5.87 2.36
N SER A 94 5.51 -6.59 3.39
CA SER A 94 4.75 -6.04 4.52
C SER A 94 5.62 -5.14 5.42
N PRO A 95 5.01 -4.25 6.22
CA PRO A 95 5.74 -3.52 7.25
C PRO A 95 6.49 -4.45 8.23
N VAL A 96 5.91 -5.62 8.54
CA VAL A 96 6.47 -6.62 9.47
C VAL A 96 7.71 -7.28 8.85
N GLU A 97 7.64 -7.71 7.59
CA GLU A 97 8.77 -8.30 6.87
C GLU A 97 9.89 -7.29 6.68
N PHE A 98 9.56 -6.04 6.31
CA PHE A 98 10.56 -5.00 6.17
C PHE A 98 11.27 -4.70 7.50
N ARG A 99 10.51 -4.65 8.59
CA ARG A 99 11.06 -4.48 9.94
C ARG A 99 11.95 -5.65 10.33
N ALA A 100 11.49 -6.89 10.12
CA ALA A 100 12.26 -8.09 10.43
C ALA A 100 13.57 -8.14 9.65
N TRP A 101 13.54 -7.79 8.36
CA TRP A 101 14.73 -7.66 7.52
C TRP A 101 15.69 -6.58 8.07
N ALA A 102 15.19 -5.41 8.43
CA ALA A 102 16.00 -4.30 8.93
C ALA A 102 16.61 -4.59 10.33
N GLU A 103 15.93 -5.38 11.16
CA GLU A 103 16.42 -5.86 12.44
C GLU A 103 17.47 -6.98 12.28
N ALA A 104 17.24 -7.94 11.38
CA ALA A 104 18.17 -9.03 11.10
C ALA A 104 19.50 -8.55 10.50
N ASN A 105 19.47 -7.44 9.77
CA ASN A 105 20.66 -6.82 9.17
C ASN A 105 21.24 -5.70 10.05
N ALA A 106 20.82 -5.56 11.31
CA ALA A 106 21.29 -4.49 12.17
C ALA A 106 22.79 -4.65 12.50
N ILE A 107 23.61 -3.78 11.92
CA ILE A 107 25.02 -3.59 12.28
C ILE A 107 25.09 -2.40 13.23
N ALA A 108 25.86 -2.54 14.32
CA ALA A 108 26.13 -1.45 15.24
C ALA A 108 26.80 -0.28 14.50
N ASP A 109 26.36 0.94 14.79
CA ASP A 109 26.89 2.20 14.22
C ASP A 109 26.71 2.40 12.70
N ASP A 110 25.85 1.63 12.02
CA ASP A 110 25.47 1.91 10.63
C ASP A 110 24.23 2.84 10.56
N PRO A 111 24.38 4.13 10.17
CA PRO A 111 23.27 5.07 10.09
C PRO A 111 22.27 4.75 8.97
N VAL A 112 22.69 4.05 7.91
CA VAL A 112 21.80 3.64 6.81
C VAL A 112 20.86 2.55 7.31
N LEU A 113 21.38 1.53 7.98
CA LEU A 113 20.55 0.47 8.56
C LEU A 113 19.64 0.99 9.68
N ALA A 114 20.11 1.96 10.46
CA ALA A 114 19.27 2.64 11.45
C ALA A 114 18.11 3.42 10.79
N ALA A 115 18.36 4.08 9.65
CA ALA A 115 17.31 4.74 8.86
C ALA A 115 16.32 3.73 8.27
N GLN A 116 16.77 2.56 7.80
CA GLN A 116 15.89 1.49 7.29
C GLN A 116 14.93 0.97 8.37
N ARG A 117 15.43 0.72 9.60
CA ARG A 117 14.58 0.33 10.73
C ARG A 117 13.51 1.37 11.04
N GLN A 118 13.88 2.65 11.02
CA GLN A 118 12.93 3.74 11.24
C GLN A 118 11.93 3.88 10.09
N ALA A 119 12.34 3.64 8.84
CA ALA A 119 11.46 3.64 7.68
C ALA A 119 10.42 2.52 7.76
N ALA A 120 10.81 1.33 8.24
CA ALA A 120 9.88 0.23 8.48
C ALA A 120 8.81 0.57 9.54
N LEU A 121 9.22 1.26 10.62
CA LEU A 121 8.28 1.76 11.64
C LEU A 121 7.33 2.81 11.07
N VAL A 122 7.84 3.75 10.27
CA VAL A 122 7.03 4.77 9.57
C VAL A 122 6.04 4.11 8.61
N TYR A 123 6.44 3.09 7.86
CA TYR A 123 5.56 2.34 6.98
C TYR A 123 4.44 1.66 7.77
N GLY A 124 4.77 0.97 8.87
CA GLY A 124 3.77 0.34 9.74
C GLY A 124 2.71 1.32 10.24
N GLU A 125 3.14 2.42 10.85
CA GLU A 125 2.23 3.46 11.36
C GLU A 125 1.40 4.10 10.23
N TYR A 126 2.01 4.35 9.06
CA TYR A 126 1.29 4.86 7.90
C TYR A 126 0.18 3.91 7.45
N GLN A 127 0.49 2.61 7.35
CA GLN A 127 -0.48 1.61 6.91
C GLN A 127 -1.62 1.43 7.93
N GLU A 128 -1.30 1.41 9.23
CA GLU A 128 -2.29 1.32 10.29
C GLU A 128 -3.27 2.50 10.26
N ARG A 129 -2.76 3.73 10.10
CA ARG A 129 -3.63 4.92 9.99
C ARG A 129 -4.48 4.91 8.73
N LEU A 130 -3.94 4.43 7.62
CA LEU A 130 -4.68 4.32 6.37
C LEU A 130 -5.87 3.36 6.52
N LEU A 131 -5.62 2.19 7.12
CA LEU A 131 -6.66 1.18 7.41
C LEU A 131 -7.68 1.68 8.44
N ALA A 132 -7.25 2.42 9.47
CA ALA A 132 -8.14 3.02 10.46
C ALA A 132 -9.12 4.04 9.86
N GLU A 133 -8.78 4.65 8.72
CA GLU A 133 -9.68 5.50 7.94
C GLU A 133 -10.56 4.74 6.94
N GLU A 134 -10.50 3.40 6.95
CA GLU A 134 -11.12 2.52 5.95
C GLU A 134 -10.68 2.91 4.52
N ARG A 135 -9.38 3.18 4.36
CA ARG A 135 -8.78 3.56 3.10
C ARG A 135 -7.68 2.59 2.69
N LEU A 136 -7.46 2.54 1.39
CA LEU A 136 -6.35 1.84 0.74
C LEU A 136 -5.80 2.75 -0.38
N ASP A 137 -4.52 2.62 -0.73
CA ASP A 137 -4.03 3.09 -2.02
C ASP A 137 -4.17 2.02 -3.11
N PHE A 138 -3.73 2.31 -4.33
CA PHE A 138 -3.86 1.35 -5.43
C PHE A 138 -2.93 0.15 -5.22
N ASP A 139 -1.70 0.36 -4.75
CA ASP A 139 -0.74 -0.72 -4.49
C ASP A 139 -1.23 -1.64 -3.36
N ASP A 140 -1.91 -1.09 -2.34
CA ASP A 140 -2.61 -1.88 -1.33
C ASP A 140 -3.61 -2.86 -1.92
N THR A 141 -4.38 -2.44 -2.94
CA THR A 141 -5.40 -3.33 -3.49
C THR A 141 -4.77 -4.57 -4.09
N ILE A 142 -3.63 -4.43 -4.77
CA ILE A 142 -2.85 -5.56 -5.29
C ILE A 142 -2.26 -6.37 -4.14
N TYR A 143 -1.55 -5.71 -3.21
CA TYR A 143 -0.89 -6.34 -2.09
C TYR A 143 -1.85 -7.23 -1.27
N PHE A 144 -2.98 -6.68 -0.83
CA PHE A 144 -3.96 -7.43 -0.03
C PHE A 144 -4.69 -8.49 -0.83
N SER A 145 -4.91 -8.30 -2.13
CA SER A 145 -5.47 -9.36 -3.00
C SER A 145 -4.53 -10.57 -3.04
N VAL A 146 -3.23 -10.34 -3.23
CA VAL A 146 -2.22 -11.42 -3.24
C VAL A 146 -2.14 -12.12 -1.90
N GLN A 147 -2.12 -11.36 -0.79
CA GLN A 147 -2.13 -11.94 0.55
C GLN A 147 -3.35 -12.82 0.78
N LEU A 148 -4.56 -12.33 0.45
CA LEU A 148 -5.79 -13.08 0.63
C LEU A 148 -5.80 -14.37 -0.19
N LEU A 149 -5.45 -14.31 -1.48
CA LEU A 149 -5.39 -15.49 -2.36
C LEU A 149 -4.35 -16.53 -1.93
N THR A 150 -3.28 -16.09 -1.27
CA THR A 150 -2.21 -16.98 -0.78
C THR A 150 -2.62 -17.68 0.52
N GLN A 151 -3.34 -16.96 1.40
CA GLN A 151 -3.74 -17.46 2.72
C GLN A 151 -5.01 -18.32 2.67
N GLU A 152 -5.94 -17.99 1.78
CA GLU A 152 -7.20 -18.71 1.58
C GLU A 152 -7.29 -19.27 0.14
N PRO A 153 -6.41 -20.22 -0.25
CA PRO A 153 -6.53 -20.91 -1.52
C PRO A 153 -7.73 -21.87 -1.44
N SER A 154 -8.73 -21.63 -2.29
CA SER A 154 -9.88 -22.52 -2.48
C SER A 154 -9.49 -23.95 -2.84
#